data_AF-A0A0G0GLT9-F1
#
_entry.id   AF-A0A0G0GLT9-F1
#
_cell.length_a   1.000
_cell.length_b   1.000
_cell.length_c   1.000
_cell.angle_alpha   90.00
_cell.angle_beta   90.00
_cell.angle_gamma   90.00
#
_symmetry.space_group_name_H-M   'P 1'
#
loop_
_entity.id
_entity.type
_entity.pdbx_description
1 polymer ?
#
loop_
_entity_poly.entity_id
_entity_poly.type
_entity_poly.pdbx_seq_one_letter_code
_entity_poly.pdbx_strand_id
1 'polypeptide(L)'
;MLDGFIYITSKIKHAPKWRKLAEEGWPLCCSWIFMDLDPEDSNQMSQAWEQMIDDCKRSRILIIYREEGEQLKGGLIEIGAVLGNGGRIFLVGAMPDLIEGNRNFLI
;
A
#
# COMPACT_ATOMS: atom_id res chain seq x y z
N MET A 1 13.26 13.57 12.12
CA MET A 1 13.34 12.88 10.82
C MET A 1 12.55 11.58 10.98
N LEU A 2 11.73 11.18 10.02
CA LEU A 2 11.11 9.84 10.08
C LEU A 2 12.22 8.82 9.79
N ASP A 3 12.57 7.99 10.76
CA ASP A 3 13.55 6.92 10.56
C ASP A 3 12.87 5.77 9.81
N GLY A 4 12.96 5.78 8.48
CA GLY A 4 12.54 4.67 7.62
C GLY A 4 11.73 5.09 6.39
N PHE A 5 11.61 4.15 5.44
CA PHE A 5 10.86 4.35 4.21
C PHE A 5 9.34 4.26 4.44
N ILE A 6 8.60 4.94 3.57
CA ILE A 6 7.14 4.97 3.52
C ILE A 6 6.66 4.11 2.35
N TYR A 7 5.81 3.13 2.64
CA TYR A 7 5.02 2.43 1.63
C TYR A 7 3.63 3.04 1.53
N ILE A 8 3.07 3.14 0.34
CA ILE A 8 1.73 3.65 0.07
C ILE A 8 0.93 2.59 -0.65
N THR A 9 -0.13 2.13 0.01
CA THR A 9 -1.17 1.29 -0.57
C THR A 9 -2.29 2.16 -1.12
N SER A 10 -2.60 2.05 -2.41
CA SER A 10 -3.71 2.78 -3.03
C SER A 10 -4.11 2.17 -4.38
N LYS A 11 -5.16 2.70 -5.03
CA LYS A 11 -5.47 2.34 -6.41
C LYS A 11 -4.41 2.83 -7.40
N ILE A 12 -4.20 2.05 -8.48
CA ILE A 12 -3.18 2.33 -9.49
C ILE A 12 -3.32 3.71 -10.14
N LYS A 13 -4.54 4.24 -10.28
CA LYS A 13 -4.81 5.60 -10.80
C LYS A 13 -4.10 6.71 -10.01
N HIS A 14 -3.70 6.44 -8.76
CA HIS A 14 -2.98 7.38 -7.91
C HIS A 14 -1.46 7.34 -8.08
N ALA A 15 -0.90 6.41 -8.86
CA ALA A 15 0.54 6.31 -9.11
C ALA A 15 1.21 7.66 -9.48
N PRO A 16 0.63 8.51 -10.37
CA PRO A 16 1.23 9.81 -10.69
C PRO A 16 1.41 10.73 -9.48
N LYS A 17 0.47 10.71 -8.52
CA LYS A 17 0.53 11.51 -7.29
C LYS A 17 1.73 11.10 -6.42
N TRP A 18 1.98 9.80 -6.32
CA TRP A 18 3.07 9.26 -5.50
C TRP A 18 4.43 9.41 -6.17
N ARG A 19 4.50 9.30 -7.50
CA ARG A 19 5.71 9.63 -8.26
C ARG A 19 6.14 11.06 -8.03
N LYS A 20 5.18 12.00 -8.05
CA LYS A 20 5.45 13.41 -7.72
C LYS A 20 6.03 13.58 -6.30
N LEU A 21 5.49 12.89 -5.30
CA LEU A 21 6.05 12.95 -3.94
C LEU A 21 7.48 12.37 -3.88
N ALA A 22 7.73 11.27 -4.59
CA ALA A 22 9.09 10.71 -4.68
C ALA A 22 10.06 11.72 -5.33
N GLU A 23 9.64 12.40 -6.40
CA GLU A 23 10.42 13.47 -7.06
C GLU A 23 10.68 14.67 -6.14
N GLU A 24 9.75 14.98 -5.24
CA GLU A 24 9.91 16.00 -4.19
C GLU A 24 10.83 15.56 -3.03
N GLY A 25 11.38 14.33 -3.09
CA GLY A 25 12.35 13.81 -2.13
C GLY A 25 11.75 13.09 -0.92
N TRP A 26 10.46 12.76 -0.95
CA TRP A 26 9.87 11.93 0.09
C TRP A 26 10.46 10.51 0.05
N PRO A 27 10.74 9.88 1.21
CA PRO A 27 11.40 8.58 1.28
C PRO A 27 10.42 7.43 0.98
N LEU A 28 9.88 7.38 -0.23
CA LEU A 28 8.95 6.33 -0.64
C LEU A 28 9.69 5.07 -1.08
N CYS A 29 9.15 3.89 -0.74
CA CYS A 29 9.62 2.59 -1.22
C CYS A 29 8.50 1.85 -1.96
N CYS A 30 7.81 2.50 -2.89
CA CYS A 30 6.66 1.95 -3.61
C CYS A 30 7.03 1.63 -5.06
N SER A 31 7.57 0.45 -5.38
CA SER A 31 7.96 0.09 -6.75
C SER A 31 6.78 0.08 -7.71
N TRP A 32 5.59 -0.30 -7.21
CA TRP A 32 4.37 -0.46 -8.01
C TRP A 32 3.98 0.81 -8.78
N ILE A 33 4.35 1.99 -8.28
CA ILE A 33 4.01 3.27 -8.94
C ILE A 33 4.75 3.46 -10.27
N PHE A 34 5.75 2.62 -10.58
CA PHE A 34 6.53 2.64 -11.82
C PHE A 34 6.33 1.38 -12.68
N MET A 35 5.55 0.40 -12.19
CA MET A 35 5.32 -0.84 -12.91
C MET A 35 4.24 -0.67 -13.98
N ASP A 36 4.46 -1.28 -15.13
CA ASP A 36 3.46 -1.44 -16.18
C ASP A 36 2.94 -2.88 -16.09
N LEU A 37 1.79 -3.06 -15.44
CA LEU A 37 1.23 -4.37 -15.09
C LEU A 37 0.06 -4.72 -16.00
N ASP A 38 0.11 -5.90 -16.60
CA ASP A 38 -1.00 -6.59 -17.23
C ASP A 38 -1.71 -7.47 -16.17
N PRO A 39 -2.94 -7.13 -15.76
CA PRO A 39 -3.67 -7.91 -14.78
C PRO A 39 -4.04 -9.33 -15.24
N GLU A 40 -3.99 -9.61 -16.55
CA GLU A 40 -4.27 -10.94 -17.11
C GLU A 40 -3.03 -11.85 -17.13
N ASP A 41 -1.83 -11.27 -16.97
CA ASP A 41 -0.58 -12.04 -16.84
C ASP A 41 -0.35 -12.44 -15.37
N SER A 42 -0.78 -13.65 -15.03
CA SER A 42 -0.60 -14.22 -13.69
C SER A 42 0.85 -14.30 -13.20
N ASN A 43 1.83 -14.48 -14.09
CA ASN A 43 3.25 -14.57 -13.71
C ASN A 43 3.79 -13.18 -13.39
N GLN A 44 3.46 -12.19 -14.22
CA GLN A 44 3.83 -10.79 -13.96
C GLN A 44 3.19 -10.30 -12.65
N MET A 45 1.92 -10.62 -12.44
CA MET A 45 1.22 -10.26 -11.21
C MET A 45 1.85 -10.90 -9.98
N SER A 46 2.28 -12.15 -10.05
CA SER A 46 2.95 -12.84 -8.93
C SER A 46 4.29 -12.17 -8.59
N GLN A 47 5.11 -11.83 -9.59
CA GLN A 47 6.39 -11.13 -9.40
C GLN A 47 6.18 -9.72 -8.84
N ALA A 48 5.17 -9.00 -9.34
CA ALA A 48 4.81 -7.68 -8.83
C ALA A 48 4.43 -7.76 -7.35
N TRP A 49 3.64 -8.77 -6.96
CA TRP A 49 3.27 -9.00 -5.56
C TRP A 49 4.47 -9.30 -4.67
N GLU A 50 5.40 -10.15 -5.11
CA GLU A 50 6.63 -10.42 -4.36
C GLU A 50 7.41 -9.13 -4.08
N GLN A 51 7.59 -8.29 -5.10
CA GLN A 51 8.27 -7.01 -4.95
C GLN A 51 7.52 -6.05 -4.02
N MET A 52 6.19 -5.98 -4.11
CA MET A 52 5.36 -5.15 -3.23
C MET A 52 5.44 -5.59 -1.76
N ILE A 53 5.55 -6.89 -1.51
CA ILE A 53 5.74 -7.42 -0.16
C ILE A 53 7.13 -7.10 0.38
N ASP A 54 8.17 -7.19 -0.45
CA ASP A 54 9.53 -6.82 -0.05
C ASP A 54 9.67 -5.31 0.20
N ASP A 55 8.97 -4.49 -0.57
CA ASP A 55 8.80 -3.07 -0.32
C ASP A 55 8.13 -2.80 1.03
N CYS A 56 7.03 -3.49 1.33
CA CYS A 56 6.35 -3.40 2.63
C CYS A 56 7.30 -3.76 3.77
N LYS A 57 8.03 -4.87 3.66
CA LYS A 57 9.01 -5.29 4.69
C LYS A 57 10.11 -4.26 4.90
N ARG A 58 10.54 -3.53 3.87
CA ARG A 58 11.56 -2.46 3.99
C ARG A 58 11.01 -1.17 4.59
N SER A 59 9.70 -0.96 4.50
CA SER A 59 9.04 0.21 5.06
C SER A 59 8.96 0.16 6.59
N ARG A 60 8.95 1.34 7.23
CA ARG A 60 8.59 1.49 8.66
C ARG A 60 7.22 2.10 8.84
N ILE A 61 6.70 2.70 7.77
CA ILE A 61 5.40 3.35 7.73
C ILE A 61 4.65 2.85 6.50
N LEU A 62 3.43 2.42 6.72
CA LEU A 62 2.43 2.18 5.69
C LEU A 62 1.39 3.30 5.73
N ILE A 63 1.18 3.96 4.59
CA ILE A 63 0.02 4.81 4.36
C ILE A 63 -0.96 4.03 3.50
N ILE A 64 -2.17 3.85 4.01
CA ILE A 64 -3.28 3.39 3.19
C ILE A 64 -4.01 4.65 2.71
N TYR A 65 -4.13 4.80 1.40
CA TYR A 65 -4.86 5.90 0.79
C TYR A 65 -6.03 5.37 -0.01
N ARG A 66 -7.24 5.79 0.37
CA ARG A 66 -8.50 5.37 -0.26
C ARG A 66 -9.40 6.57 -0.49
N GLU A 67 -9.91 6.72 -1.71
CA GLU A 67 -11.00 7.64 -2.04
C GLU A 67 -12.36 6.94 -1.98
N GLU A 68 -13.44 7.71 -1.96
CA GLU A 68 -14.81 7.20 -1.91
C GLU A 68 -15.09 6.19 -3.05
N GLY A 69 -15.79 5.10 -2.73
CA GLY A 69 -16.07 4.01 -3.68
C GLY A 69 -14.89 3.10 -4.04
N GLU A 70 -13.67 3.35 -3.55
CA GLU A 70 -12.53 2.46 -3.84
C GLU A 70 -12.49 1.23 -2.92
N GLN A 71 -11.99 0.11 -3.44
CA GLN A 71 -11.73 -1.10 -2.67
C GLN A 71 -10.24 -1.48 -2.75
N LEU A 72 -9.61 -1.71 -1.60
CA LEU A 72 -8.20 -2.06 -1.49
C LEU A 72 -8.04 -3.50 -0.98
N LYS A 73 -8.51 -4.48 -1.77
CA LYS A 73 -8.46 -5.90 -1.38
C LYS A 73 -7.04 -6.35 -1.01
N GLY A 74 -6.05 -5.89 -1.78
CA GLY A 74 -4.63 -6.15 -1.53
C GLY A 74 -4.07 -5.47 -0.27
N GLY A 75 -4.70 -4.39 0.19
CA GLY A 75 -4.20 -3.59 1.31
C GLY A 75 -4.14 -4.33 2.63
N LEU A 76 -5.02 -5.31 2.85
CA LEU A 76 -4.97 -6.13 4.06
C LEU A 76 -3.70 -6.98 4.16
N ILE A 77 -3.18 -7.45 3.01
CA ILE A 77 -1.95 -8.24 2.95
C ILE A 77 -0.76 -7.35 3.28
N GLU A 78 -0.72 -6.14 2.70
CA GLU A 78 0.33 -5.15 2.92
C GLU A 78 0.34 -4.64 4.37
N ILE A 79 -0.84 -4.44 4.98
CA ILE A 79 -1.00 -4.19 6.41
C ILE A 79 -0.30 -5.27 7.24
N GLY A 80 -0.60 -6.53 6.95
CA GLY A 80 0.00 -7.67 7.67
C GLY A 80 1.52 -7.68 7.53
N ALA A 81 2.04 -7.45 6.32
CA ALA A 81 3.47 -7.40 6.05
C ALA A 81 4.19 -6.31 6.85
N VAL A 82 3.61 -5.10 6.93
CA VAL A 82 4.21 -3.98 7.65
C VAL A 82 4.08 -4.15 9.18
N LEU A 83 2.92 -4.56 9.68
CA LEU A 83 2.74 -4.85 11.11
C LEU A 83 3.66 -5.98 11.60
N GLY A 84 3.82 -7.03 10.79
CA GLY A 84 4.72 -8.15 11.09
C GLY A 84 6.18 -7.74 11.28
N ASN A 85 6.58 -6.59 10.71
CA ASN A 85 7.91 -6.01 10.89
C ASN A 85 7.95 -4.84 11.90
N GLY A 86 6.90 -4.67 12.71
CA GLY A 86 6.80 -3.60 13.71
C GLY A 86 6.59 -2.19 13.14
N GLY A 87 6.17 -2.09 11.88
CA GLY A 87 5.86 -0.81 11.24
C GLY A 87 4.55 -0.19 11.73
N ARG A 88 4.36 1.08 11.40
CA ARG A 88 3.15 1.85 11.76
C ARG A 88 2.24 2.03 10.57
N ILE A 89 0.94 2.06 10.81
CA ILE A 89 -0.08 2.22 9.76
C ILE A 89 -0.82 3.53 9.96
N PHE A 90 -0.98 4.27 8.87
CA PHE A 90 -1.81 5.47 8.80
C PHE A 90 -2.90 5.26 7.75
N LEU A 91 -4.14 5.54 8.15
CA LEU A 91 -5.29 5.49 7.26
C LEU A 91 -5.61 6.91 6.79
N VAL A 92 -5.63 7.12 5.47
CA VAL A 92 -5.91 8.42 4.84
C VAL A 92 -7.06 8.29 3.85
N GLY A 93 -8.12 9.07 4.08
CA GLY A 93 -9.29 9.13 3.20
C GLY A 93 -10.48 8.31 3.72
N ALA A 94 -11.35 7.89 2.80
CA ALA A 94 -12.64 7.28 3.12
C ALA A 94 -12.48 5.78 3.43
N MET A 95 -12.44 5.41 4.70
CA MET A 95 -12.29 4.01 5.13
C MET A 95 -13.34 3.58 6.16
N PRO A 96 -14.64 3.64 5.82
CA PRO A 96 -15.70 3.23 6.76
C PRO A 96 -15.48 1.80 7.28
N ASP A 97 -15.08 0.88 6.39
CA ASP A 97 -14.96 -0.55 6.71
C ASP A 97 -13.76 -0.94 7.59
N LEU A 98 -12.75 -0.06 7.73
CA LEU A 98 -11.56 -0.29 8.57
C LEU A 98 -11.60 0.46 9.89
N ILE A 99 -12.44 1.50 10.01
CA ILE A 99 -12.55 2.36 11.18
C ILE A 99 -13.77 1.96 12.03
N GLU A 100 -14.86 1.57 11.38
CA GLU A 100 -15.97 0.92 12.07
C GLU A 100 -15.77 -0.58 11.98
N GLY A 101 -15.41 -1.20 13.11
CA GLY A 101 -15.44 -2.65 13.26
C GLY A 101 -16.82 -3.17 12.90
N ASN A 102 -16.99 -3.56 11.64
CA ASN A 102 -18.13 -4.32 11.20
C ASN A 102 -18.03 -5.66 11.94
N ARG A 103 -18.86 -5.82 12.99
CA ARG A 103 -18.90 -6.98 13.90
C ARG A 103 -19.20 -8.33 13.22
N ASN A 104 -19.17 -8.38 11.90
CA ASN A 104 -19.53 -9.53 11.08
C ASN A 104 -18.33 -10.21 10.41
N PHE A 105 -17.10 -9.74 10.64
CA PHE A 105 -15.88 -10.47 10.26
C PHE A 105 -15.10 -10.85 11.52
N LEU A 106 -15.59 -11.89 12.20
CA LEU A 106 -14.74 -12.78 12.97
C LEU A 106 -14.36 -13.95 12.06
N ILE A 107 -13.08 -14.30 12.14
CA ILE A 107 -12.37 -15.38 11.46
C ILE A 107 -13.15 -16.69 11.56
#